data_AF-A0A1G8UVG8-F1
#
_entry.id   AF-A0A1G8UVG8-F1
#
_cell.length_a   1.000
_cell.length_b   1.000
_cell.length_c   1.000
_cell.angle_alpha   90.00
_cell.angle_beta   90.00
_cell.angle_gamma   90.00
#
_symmetry.space_group_name_H-M   'P 1'
#
loop_
_entity.id
_entity.type
_entity.pdbx_description
1 polymer ?
#
loop_
_entity_poly.entity_id
_entity_poly.type
_entity_poly.pdbx_seq_one_letter_code
_entity_poly.pdbx_strand_id
1 'polypeptide(L)'
;MTIADTLLQHGRALEWLTSTVILSFAFVLALPGDTLAASPSFLAFQVIGTDEVALAMPLTVIAVMRMGGLWINGNWQRSPLLRCIGAVSGAGIFASLGMMFAVPVLSGQQAAVTTGVGTYFVLAAFDVLAAYRSAADVGNYQRH
;
A
#
# COMPACT_ATOMS: atom_id res chain seq x y z
N MET A 1 -2.41 -27.41 5.50
CA MET A 1 -2.06 -25.99 5.74
C MET A 1 -3.37 -25.22 5.85
N THR A 2 -3.58 -24.47 6.93
CA THR A 2 -4.84 -23.73 7.15
C THR A 2 -4.75 -22.31 6.60
N ILE A 3 -5.89 -21.66 6.35
CA ILE A 3 -5.93 -20.24 5.92
C ILE A 3 -5.26 -19.35 6.97
N ALA A 4 -5.44 -19.67 8.25
CA ALA A 4 -4.77 -18.98 9.36
C ALA A 4 -3.24 -19.02 9.25
N ASP A 5 -2.67 -20.12 8.76
CA ASP A 5 -1.21 -20.25 8.58
C ASP A 5 -0.69 -19.29 7.50
N THR A 6 -1.48 -19.07 6.46
CA THR A 6 -1.14 -18.18 5.34
C THR A 6 -1.21 -16.71 5.76
N LEU A 7 -2.20 -16.36 6.60
CA LEU A 7 -2.44 -14.99 7.05
C LEU A 7 -1.54 -14.57 8.23
N LEU A 8 -1.33 -15.46 9.20
CA LEU A 8 -0.77 -15.08 10.51
C LEU A 8 0.69 -15.50 10.73
N GLN A 9 1.15 -16.60 10.12
CA GLN A 9 2.51 -17.08 10.41
C GLN A 9 3.59 -16.12 9.87
N HIS A 10 4.74 -16.08 10.53
CA HIS A 10 5.94 -15.31 10.14
C HIS A 10 5.72 -13.79 10.06
N GLY A 11 4.79 -13.23 10.84
CA GLY A 11 4.56 -11.78 10.91
C GLY A 11 3.92 -11.18 9.64
N ARG A 12 3.30 -12.01 8.80
CA ARG A 12 2.73 -11.62 7.49
C ARG A 12 1.40 -10.87 7.58
N ALA A 13 0.78 -10.83 8.75
CA ALA A 13 -0.52 -10.19 8.94
C ALA A 13 -0.51 -8.70 8.54
N LEU A 14 0.59 -7.99 8.81
CA LEU A 14 0.75 -6.59 8.42
C LEU A 14 0.89 -6.42 6.91
N GLU A 15 1.60 -7.32 6.22
CA GLU A 15 1.74 -7.27 4.75
C GLU A 15 0.40 -7.57 4.06
N TRP A 16 -0.41 -8.47 4.62
CA TRP A 16 -1.79 -8.70 4.17
C TRP A 16 -2.68 -7.49 4.40
N LEU A 17 -2.59 -6.87 5.59
CA LEU A 17 -3.32 -5.65 5.93
C LEU A 17 -3.00 -4.54 4.92
N THR A 18 -1.72 -4.22 4.72
CA THR A 18 -1.31 -3.12 3.84
C THR A 18 -1.68 -3.38 2.38
N SER A 19 -1.54 -4.62 1.90
CA SER A 19 -1.98 -4.99 0.56
C SER A 19 -3.50 -4.88 0.39
N THR A 20 -4.27 -5.29 1.40
CA THR A 20 -5.73 -5.19 1.39
C THR A 20 -6.20 -3.73 1.44
N VAL A 21 -5.50 -2.85 2.18
CA VAL A 21 -5.84 -1.42 2.20
C VAL A 21 -5.64 -0.79 0.82
N ILE A 22 -4.56 -1.13 0.10
CA ILE A 22 -4.36 -0.65 -1.29
C ILE A 22 -5.48 -1.16 -2.19
N LEU A 23 -5.83 -2.45 -2.10
CA LEU A 23 -6.91 -3.03 -2.90
C LEU A 23 -8.26 -2.35 -2.60
N SER A 24 -8.59 -2.12 -1.33
CA SER A 24 -9.81 -1.44 -0.93
C SER A 24 -9.84 0.00 -1.43
N PHE A 25 -8.73 0.73 -1.37
CA PHE A 25 -8.62 2.08 -1.92
C PHE A 25 -8.87 2.09 -3.43
N ALA A 26 -8.23 1.18 -4.17
CA ALA A 26 -8.42 1.03 -5.61
C ALA A 26 -9.86 0.63 -5.97
N PHE A 27 -10.48 -0.25 -5.17
CA PHE A 27 -11.87 -0.66 -5.37
C PHE A 27 -12.83 0.50 -5.17
N VAL A 28 -12.62 1.35 -4.15
CA VAL A 28 -13.44 2.55 -3.94
C VAL A 28 -13.35 3.50 -5.13
N LEU A 29 -12.16 3.72 -5.69
CA LEU A 29 -11.99 4.54 -6.90
C LEU A 29 -12.56 3.91 -8.18
N ALA A 30 -12.83 2.60 -8.18
CA ALA A 30 -13.43 1.92 -9.32
C ALA A 30 -14.98 1.88 -9.26
N LEU A 31 -15.56 2.26 -8.12
CA LEU A 31 -17.02 2.33 -7.97
C LEU A 31 -17.59 3.54 -8.73
N PRO A 32 -18.85 3.45 -9.21
CA PRO A 32 -19.48 4.57 -9.89
C PRO A 32 -19.61 5.78 -8.95
N GLY A 33 -19.09 6.92 -9.39
CA GLY A 33 -19.06 8.17 -8.65
C GLY A 33 -17.86 9.01 -9.08
N ASP A 34 -17.76 10.24 -8.56
CA ASP A 34 -16.55 11.06 -8.67
C ASP A 34 -16.06 11.32 -7.24
N THR A 35 -15.32 10.34 -6.72
CA THR A 35 -14.77 10.35 -5.36
C THR A 35 -13.74 11.46 -5.21
N LEU A 36 -12.90 11.66 -6.21
CA LEU A 36 -11.87 12.69 -6.20
C LEU A 36 -12.48 14.08 -6.28
N ALA A 37 -13.63 14.30 -6.92
CA ALA A 37 -14.35 15.58 -6.89
C ALA A 37 -15.15 15.83 -5.60
N ALA A 38 -15.39 14.80 -4.79
CA ALA A 38 -16.30 14.90 -3.65
C ALA A 38 -15.79 15.78 -2.50
N SER A 39 -14.46 15.99 -2.36
CA SER A 39 -13.89 16.75 -1.26
C SER A 39 -12.64 17.55 -1.64
N PRO A 40 -12.43 18.75 -1.06
CA PRO A 40 -11.20 19.52 -1.22
C PRO A 40 -9.92 18.75 -0.86
N SER A 41 -10.04 17.73 -0.02
CA SER A 41 -8.91 16.90 0.40
C SER A 41 -8.30 16.06 -0.72
N PHE A 42 -9.02 15.92 -1.83
CA PHE A 42 -8.54 15.21 -3.02
C PHE A 42 -8.03 16.15 -4.13
N LEU A 43 -7.98 17.47 -3.89
CA LEU A 43 -7.59 18.44 -4.93
C LEU A 43 -6.21 18.15 -5.54
N ALA A 44 -5.26 17.68 -4.74
CA ALA A 44 -3.94 17.33 -5.27
C ALA A 44 -3.98 16.22 -6.32
N PHE A 45 -4.89 15.24 -6.17
CA PHE A 45 -5.09 14.17 -7.15
C PHE A 45 -5.70 14.72 -8.46
N GLN A 46 -6.61 15.69 -8.37
CA GLN A 46 -7.19 16.32 -9.56
C GLN A 46 -6.18 17.19 -10.30
N VAL A 47 -5.36 17.97 -9.58
CA VAL A 47 -4.36 18.88 -10.17
C VAL A 47 -3.30 18.13 -10.97
N ILE A 48 -2.96 16.90 -10.56
CA ILE A 48 -2.02 16.05 -11.30
C ILE A 48 -2.66 15.46 -12.58
N GLY A 49 -3.96 15.68 -12.78
CA GLY A 49 -4.69 15.16 -13.94
C GLY A 49 -4.90 13.65 -13.89
N THR A 50 -4.75 13.04 -12.71
CA THR A 50 -5.00 11.62 -12.51
C THR A 50 -6.50 11.35 -12.48
N ASP A 51 -6.99 10.74 -13.55
CA ASP A 51 -8.31 10.12 -13.60
C ASP A 51 -8.41 8.98 -12.56
N GLU A 52 -9.62 8.73 -12.04
CA GLU A 52 -9.83 7.69 -11.02
C GLU A 52 -9.43 6.32 -11.55
N VAL A 53 -9.72 6.04 -12.83
CA VAL A 53 -9.32 4.80 -13.50
C VAL A 53 -7.80 4.69 -13.59
N ALA A 54 -7.11 5.80 -13.86
CA ALA A 54 -5.66 5.84 -13.97
C ALA A 54 -4.96 5.58 -12.63
N LEU A 55 -5.62 5.83 -11.50
CA LEU A 55 -5.13 5.46 -10.17
C LEU A 55 -5.57 4.05 -9.75
N ALA A 56 -6.85 3.71 -9.96
CA ALA A 56 -7.42 2.44 -9.55
C ALA A 56 -6.75 1.24 -10.21
N MET A 57 -6.49 1.31 -11.52
CA MET A 57 -5.88 0.21 -12.29
C MET A 57 -4.49 -0.19 -11.78
N PRO A 58 -3.48 0.69 -11.72
CA PRO A 58 -2.14 0.31 -11.25
C PRO A 58 -2.16 -0.11 -9.78
N LEU A 59 -2.95 0.55 -8.92
CA LEU A 59 -3.06 0.17 -7.51
C LEU A 59 -3.66 -1.22 -7.34
N THR A 60 -4.67 -1.58 -8.14
CA THR A 60 -5.27 -2.93 -8.16
C THR A 60 -4.23 -3.97 -8.56
N VAL A 61 -3.50 -3.73 -9.67
CA VAL A 61 -2.46 -4.66 -10.15
C VAL A 61 -1.39 -4.87 -9.08
N ILE A 62 -0.88 -3.79 -8.48
CA ILE A 62 0.15 -3.87 -7.44
C ILE A 62 -0.39 -4.61 -6.20
N ALA A 63 -1.59 -4.31 -5.74
CA ALA A 63 -2.19 -4.98 -4.58
C ALA A 63 -2.36 -6.49 -4.83
N VAL A 64 -2.90 -6.87 -6.00
CA VAL A 64 -3.07 -8.27 -6.38
C VAL A 64 -1.73 -8.99 -6.52
N MET A 65 -0.72 -8.34 -7.13
CA MET A 65 0.63 -8.90 -7.21
C MET A 65 1.25 -9.12 -5.82
N ARG A 66 1.09 -8.17 -4.89
CA ARG A 66 1.56 -8.30 -3.50
C ARG A 66 0.85 -9.46 -2.80
N MET A 67 -0.48 -9.53 -2.88
CA MET A 67 -1.28 -10.62 -2.30
C MET A 67 -0.92 -11.98 -2.90
N GLY A 68 -0.71 -12.06 -4.21
CA GLY A 68 -0.23 -13.26 -4.89
C GLY A 68 1.16 -13.68 -4.41
N GLY A 69 2.08 -12.73 -4.27
CA GLY A 69 3.40 -12.98 -3.69
C GLY A 69 3.36 -13.51 -2.26
N LEU A 70 2.46 -12.97 -1.43
CA LEU A 70 2.22 -13.45 -0.06
C LEU A 70 1.64 -14.87 -0.04
N TRP A 71 0.68 -15.16 -0.93
CA TRP A 71 0.09 -16.49 -1.05
C TRP A 71 1.11 -17.54 -1.49
N ILE A 72 1.92 -17.23 -2.51
CA ILE A 72 2.98 -18.13 -3.01
C ILE A 72 4.05 -18.33 -1.93
N ASN A 73 4.50 -17.27 -1.26
CA ASN A 73 5.46 -17.37 -0.15
C ASN A 73 4.88 -18.10 1.08
N GLY A 74 3.56 -18.04 1.24
CA GLY A 74 2.76 -18.80 2.19
C GLY A 74 2.85 -20.30 1.94
N ASN A 75 2.53 -20.71 0.72
CA ASN A 75 2.17 -22.10 0.42
C ASN A 75 3.21 -22.85 -0.41
N TRP A 76 4.23 -22.18 -0.92
CA TRP A 76 5.29 -22.73 -1.78
C TRP A 76 6.70 -22.32 -1.27
N GLN A 77 7.70 -22.30 -2.16
CA GLN A 77 9.06 -21.82 -1.87
C GLN A 77 9.05 -20.39 -1.36
N ARG A 78 9.73 -20.20 -0.22
CA ARG A 78 9.95 -18.89 0.38
C ARG A 78 10.82 -18.05 -0.55
N SER A 79 10.27 -16.94 -1.03
CA SER A 79 10.98 -15.90 -1.78
C SER A 79 10.96 -14.58 -1.01
N PRO A 80 11.97 -14.32 -0.15
CA PRO A 80 12.02 -13.08 0.64
C PRO A 80 12.22 -11.82 -0.23
N LEU A 81 12.85 -11.96 -1.41
CA LEU A 81 13.02 -10.85 -2.36
C LEU A 81 11.69 -10.31 -2.89
N LEU A 82 10.74 -11.20 -3.26
CA LEU A 82 9.42 -10.77 -3.73
C LEU A 82 8.65 -10.00 -2.65
N ARG A 83 8.79 -10.41 -1.38
CA ARG A 83 8.20 -9.71 -0.24
C ARG A 83 8.84 -8.35 0.00
N CYS A 84 10.16 -8.27 -0.10
CA CYS A 84 10.89 -6.99 0.00
C CYS A 84 10.43 -5.99 -1.06
N ILE A 85 10.35 -6.41 -2.33
CA ILE A 85 9.87 -5.56 -3.44
C ILE A 85 8.44 -5.09 -3.19
N GLY A 86 7.55 -6.01 -2.79
CA GLY A 86 6.16 -5.67 -2.46
C GLY A 86 6.06 -4.65 -1.33
N ALA A 87 6.86 -4.82 -0.27
CA ALA A 87 6.90 -3.90 0.86
C ALA A 87 7.45 -2.51 0.48
N VAL A 88 8.52 -2.44 -0.33
CA VAL A 88 9.05 -1.16 -0.83
C VAL A 88 8.03 -0.46 -1.72
N SER A 89 7.36 -1.18 -2.64
CA SER A 89 6.31 -0.60 -3.48
C SER A 89 5.14 -0.06 -2.64
N GLY A 90 4.77 -0.78 -1.58
CA GLY A 90 3.73 -0.38 -0.66
C GLY A 90 4.07 0.89 0.11
N ALA A 91 5.31 0.97 0.62
CA ALA A 91 5.81 2.16 1.29
C ALA A 91 5.77 3.38 0.37
N GLY A 92 6.19 3.23 -0.90
CA GLY A 92 6.13 4.28 -1.90
C GLY A 92 4.70 4.75 -2.18
N ILE A 93 3.77 3.82 -2.37
CA ILE A 93 2.35 4.13 -2.60
C ILE A 93 1.78 4.88 -1.40
N PHE A 94 1.94 4.37 -0.18
CA PHE A 94 1.36 5.01 1.00
C PHE A 94 2.02 6.35 1.32
N ALA A 95 3.32 6.50 1.11
CA ALA A 95 3.98 7.80 1.24
C ALA A 95 3.42 8.80 0.22
N SER A 96 3.21 8.37 -1.03
CA SER A 96 2.62 9.22 -2.07
C SER A 96 1.18 9.63 -1.74
N LEU A 97 0.34 8.69 -1.26
CA LEU A 97 -1.02 8.98 -0.82
C LEU A 97 -1.02 9.96 0.35
N GLY A 98 -0.22 9.71 1.39
CA GLY A 98 -0.09 10.60 2.54
C GLY A 98 0.33 12.02 2.13
N MET A 99 1.27 12.12 1.17
CA MET A 99 1.68 13.40 0.61
C MET A 99 0.55 14.08 -0.17
N MET A 100 -0.19 13.35 -1.02
CA MET A 100 -1.31 13.91 -1.77
C MET A 100 -2.41 14.49 -0.86
N PHE A 101 -2.68 13.86 0.28
CA PHE A 101 -3.59 14.45 1.28
C PHE A 101 -2.99 15.62 2.05
N ALA A 102 -1.66 15.72 2.13
CA ALA A 102 -0.97 16.81 2.81
C ALA A 102 -0.84 18.06 1.94
N VAL A 103 -0.67 17.91 0.62
CA VAL A 103 -0.46 19.02 -0.33
C VAL A 103 -1.52 20.12 -0.19
N PRO A 104 -2.84 19.85 -0.20
CA PRO A 104 -3.85 20.92 -0.10
C PRO A 104 -3.73 21.75 1.16
N VAL A 105 -3.30 21.14 2.28
CA VAL A 105 -3.08 21.86 3.54
C VAL A 105 -1.79 22.67 3.47
N LEU A 106 -0.72 22.08 2.96
CA LEU A 106 0.58 22.74 2.82
C LEU A 106 0.54 23.92 1.82
N SER A 107 -0.35 23.85 0.82
CA SER A 107 -0.57 24.91 -0.15
C SER A 107 -1.65 25.92 0.27
N GLY A 108 -2.21 25.80 1.48
CA GLY A 108 -3.24 26.71 2.00
C GLY A 108 -4.63 26.58 1.33
N GLN A 109 -4.85 25.53 0.54
CA GLN A 109 -6.14 25.24 -0.11
C GLN A 109 -7.15 24.59 0.86
N GLN A 110 -6.67 24.03 1.98
CA GLN A 110 -7.49 23.43 3.02
C GLN A 110 -6.98 23.82 4.41
N ALA A 111 -7.89 24.24 5.29
CA ALA A 111 -7.54 24.74 6.62
C ALA A 111 -7.16 23.64 7.63
N ALA A 112 -7.70 22.42 7.46
CA ALA A 112 -7.55 21.32 8.43
C ALA A 112 -6.93 20.07 7.79
N VAL A 113 -6.05 19.40 8.54
CA VAL A 113 -5.43 18.13 8.13
C VAL A 113 -6.45 17.00 8.20
N THR A 114 -6.55 16.20 7.14
CA THR A 114 -7.36 14.98 7.17
C THR A 114 -6.64 13.85 7.89
N THR A 115 -7.40 12.92 8.45
CA THR A 115 -6.84 11.69 9.02
C THR A 115 -6.01 10.90 8.00
N GLY A 116 -6.33 11.02 6.71
CA GLY A 116 -5.61 10.37 5.60
C GLY A 116 -4.11 10.61 5.62
N VAL A 117 -3.65 11.83 5.94
CA VAL A 117 -2.21 12.15 6.02
C VAL A 117 -1.51 11.23 7.02
N GLY A 118 -2.00 11.21 8.27
CA GLY A 118 -1.42 10.38 9.32
C GLY A 118 -1.56 8.89 9.05
N THR A 119 -2.75 8.45 8.61
CA THR A 119 -3.03 7.05 8.33
C THR A 119 -2.09 6.49 7.26
N TYR A 120 -1.93 7.17 6.12
CA TYR A 120 -1.08 6.67 5.05
C TYR A 120 0.41 6.76 5.39
N PHE A 121 0.88 7.76 6.13
CA PHE A 121 2.27 7.76 6.59
C PHE A 121 2.58 6.64 7.58
N VAL A 122 1.65 6.29 8.48
CA VAL A 122 1.80 5.15 9.38
C VAL A 122 1.87 3.84 8.59
N LEU A 123 0.97 3.65 7.62
CA LEU A 123 1.01 2.47 6.75
C LEU A 123 2.30 2.38 5.94
N ALA A 124 2.81 3.51 5.44
CA ALA A 124 4.10 3.57 4.76
C ALA A 124 5.24 3.12 5.69
N ALA A 125 5.25 3.58 6.95
CA ALA A 125 6.26 3.19 7.93
C ALA A 125 6.23 1.68 8.23
N PHE A 126 5.05 1.07 8.29
CA PHE A 126 4.92 -0.38 8.46
C PHE A 126 5.40 -1.16 7.23
N ASP A 127 5.15 -0.66 6.01
CA ASP A 127 5.67 -1.28 4.80
C ASP A 127 7.21 -1.12 4.69
N VAL A 128 7.80 -0.01 5.18
CA VAL A 128 9.27 0.12 5.32
C VAL A 128 9.83 -0.90 6.30
N LEU A 129 9.17 -1.09 7.46
CA LEU A 129 9.58 -2.07 8.45
C LEU A 129 9.45 -3.51 7.93
N ALA A 130 8.42 -3.80 7.13
CA ALA A 130 8.27 -5.09 6.44
C ALA A 130 9.38 -5.31 5.39
N ALA A 131 9.77 -4.26 4.65
CA ALA A 131 10.88 -4.32 3.71
C ALA A 131 12.20 -4.61 4.43
N TYR A 132 12.48 -3.92 5.54
CA TYR A 132 13.67 -4.15 6.36
C TYR A 132 13.76 -5.59 6.88
N ARG A 133 12.65 -6.13 7.40
CA ARG A 133 12.58 -7.53 7.86
C ARG A 133 12.83 -8.52 6.73
N SER A 134 12.18 -8.30 5.59
CA SER A 134 12.34 -9.15 4.41
C SER A 134 13.77 -9.12 3.86
N ALA A 135 14.42 -7.96 3.89
CA ALA A 135 15.82 -7.82 3.49
C ALA A 135 16.78 -8.52 4.46
N ALA A 136 16.54 -8.44 5.76
CA ALA A 136 17.31 -9.18 6.76
C ALA A 136 17.18 -10.71 6.57
N ASP A 137 16.00 -11.20 6.20
CA ASP A 137 15.76 -12.61 5.88
C ASP A 137 16.53 -13.06 4.62
N VAL A 138 16.66 -12.22 3.59
CA VAL A 138 17.52 -12.49 2.41
C VAL A 138 18.98 -12.67 2.84
N GLY A 139 19.48 -11.77 3.69
CA GLY A 139 20.86 -11.80 4.16
C GLY A 139 21.21 -13.06 4.95
N ASN A 140 20.24 -13.62 5.69
CA ASN A 140 20.41 -14.89 6.40
C ASN A 140 20.30 -16.11 5.48
N TYR A 141 19.48 -16.04 4.43
CA TYR A 141 19.33 -17.13 3.45
C TYR A 141 20.60 -17.34 2.61
N GLN A 142 21.36 -16.28 2.30
CA GLN A 142 22.62 -16.39 1.54
C GLN A 142 23.80 -16.96 2.34
N ARG A 143 23.66 -17.13 3.66
CA ARG A 143 24.73 -17.65 4.55
C ARG A 143 24.66 -19.16 4.78
N HIS A 144 23.65 -19.84 4.25
CA HIS A 144 23.45 -21.29 4.33
C HIS A 144 23.38 -21.89 2.93
#